data_AF-A0A3N5Z133-F1
#
_entry.id   AF-A0A3N5Z133-F1
#
_cell.length_a   1.000
_cell.length_b   1.000
_cell.length_c   1.000
_cell.angle_alpha   90.00
_cell.angle_beta   90.00
_cell.angle_gamma   90.00
#
_symmetry.space_group_name_H-M   'P 1'
#
loop_
_entity.id
_entity.type
_entity.pdbx_description
1 polymer ?
#
loop_
_entity_poly.entity_id
_entity_poly.type
_entity_poly.pdbx_seq_one_letter_code
_entity_poly.pdbx_strand_id
1 'polypeptide(L)' 'MATIMPEGEGIRKAVKYIDEVRQTEPEKNLAGLIHEACVKFDLSPLEGEFLHKFFKKQSAT' A
#
# COMPACT_ATOMS: atom_id res chain seq x y z
N MET A 1 -12.14 20.94 -14.36
CA MET A 1 -13.14 19.86 -14.41
C MET A 1 -12.55 18.73 -15.24
N ALA A 2 -12.74 17.47 -14.82
CA ALA A 2 -11.95 16.25 -15.10
C ALA A 2 -10.64 16.18 -14.30
N THR A 3 -10.32 15.14 -13.52
CA THR A 3 -10.97 13.87 -13.22
C THR A 3 -10.68 13.55 -11.75
N ILE A 4 -11.72 13.47 -10.92
CA ILE A 4 -11.60 12.87 -9.59
C ILE A 4 -11.37 11.40 -9.89
N MET A 5 -10.12 10.94 -9.80
CA MET A 5 -9.81 9.52 -9.92
C MET A 5 -10.59 8.77 -8.83
N PRO A 6 -11.61 7.96 -9.15
CA PRO A 6 -12.36 7.19 -8.16
C PRO A 6 -11.55 5.98 -7.66
N GLU A 7 -10.43 5.67 -8.30
CA GLU A 7 -9.67 4.43 -8.16
C GLU A 7 -8.71 4.40 -6.94
N GLY A 8 -8.65 5.47 -6.14
CA GLY A 8 -7.66 5.59 -5.06
C GLY A 8 -8.11 5.11 -3.67
N GLU A 9 -9.37 4.72 -3.48
CA GLU A 9 -9.87 4.41 -2.13
C GLU A 9 -9.24 3.13 -1.56
N GLY A 10 -9.07 2.09 -2.40
CA GLY A 10 -8.36 0.87 -2.05
C GLY A 10 -6.92 1.15 -1.65
N ILE A 11 -6.17 1.86 -2.51
CA ILE A 11 -4.78 2.26 -2.22
C ILE A 11 -4.68 3.05 -0.92
N ARG A 12 -5.54 4.04 -0.67
CA ARG A 12 -5.48 4.86 0.57
C ARG A 12 -5.68 4.01 1.81
N LYS A 13 -6.65 3.09 1.80
CA LYS A 13 -6.90 2.17 2.92
C LYS A 13 -5.73 1.19 3.10
N ALA A 14 -5.16 0.69 2.01
CA ALA A 14 -3.98 -0.17 2.02
C ALA A 14 -2.75 0.53 2.60
N VAL A 15 -2.46 1.77 2.18
CA VAL A 15 -1.36 2.57 2.73
C VAL A 15 -1.52 2.75 4.24
N LYS A 16 -2.72 3.12 4.68
CA LYS A 16 -2.99 3.33 6.11
C LYS A 16 -2.80 2.03 6.91
N TYR A 17 -3.31 0.91 6.40
CA TYR A 17 -3.11 -0.40 7.02
C TYR A 17 -1.63 -0.78 7.11
N ILE A 18 -0.87 -0.61 6.03
CA ILE A 18 0.57 -0.93 6.01
C ILE A 18 1.34 -0.06 7.02
N ASP A 19 0.96 1.22 7.17
CA ASP A 19 1.57 2.12 8.15
C ASP A 19 1.28 1.69 9.60
N GLU A 20 0.01 1.37 9.91
CA GLU A 20 -0.40 0.86 11.22
C GLU A 20 0.32 -0.46 11.57
N VAL A 21 0.43 -1.38 10.60
CA VAL A 21 1.15 -2.65 10.82
C VAL A 21 2.65 -2.42 10.93
N ARG A 22 3.26 -1.49 10.19
CA ARG A 22 4.69 -1.14 10.38
C ARG A 22 4.97 -0.55 11.76
N GLN A 23 4.03 0.20 12.33
CA GLN A 23 4.17 0.78 13.66
C GLN A 23 4.08 -0.28 14.77
N THR A 24 3.23 -1.29 14.57
CA THR A 24 3.04 -2.39 15.53
C THR A 24 4.06 -3.52 15.35
N GLU A 25 4.47 -3.80 14.12
CA GLU A 25 5.40 -4.86 13.75
C GLU A 25 6.48 -4.32 12.78
N PRO A 26 7.48 -3.59 13.29
CA PRO A 26 8.54 -3.02 12.45
C PRO A 26 9.46 -4.08 11.81
N GLU A 27 9.40 -5.32 12.28
CA GLU A 27 10.16 -6.45 11.74
C GLU A 27 9.50 -7.07 10.49
N LYS A 28 8.22 -6.72 10.20
CA LYS A 28 7.54 -7.26 9.02
C LYS A 28 8.06 -6.65 7.73
N ASN A 29 8.35 -7.54 6.78
CA ASN A 29 8.76 -7.16 5.44
C ASN A 29 7.63 -6.44 4.70
N LEU A 30 7.98 -5.32 4.10
CA LEU A 30 7.06 -4.45 3.36
C LEU A 30 6.34 -5.19 2.22
N ALA A 31 7.05 -6.07 1.51
CA ALA A 31 6.47 -6.91 0.46
C ALA A 31 5.32 -7.81 0.97
N GLY A 32 5.45 -8.34 2.20
CA GLY A 32 4.39 -9.13 2.83
C GLY A 32 3.17 -8.29 3.18
N LEU A 33 3.40 -7.09 3.75
CA LEU A 33 2.32 -6.15 4.09
C LEU A 33 1.55 -5.68 2.86
N ILE A 34 2.25 -5.42 1.75
CA ILE A 34 1.63 -5.03 0.49
C ILE A 34 0.79 -6.16 -0.08
N HIS A 35 1.30 -7.40 -0.06
CA HIS A 35 0.53 -8.56 -0.51
C HIS A 35 -0.75 -8.74 0.32
N GLU A 36 -0.63 -8.64 1.64
CA GLU A 36 -1.75 -8.76 2.57
C GLU A 36 -2.77 -7.64 2.35
N ALA A 37 -2.31 -6.40 2.16
CA ALA A 37 -3.17 -5.28 1.82
C ALA A 37 -3.83 -5.45 0.44
N CYS A 38 -3.13 -6.01 -0.54
CA CYS A 38 -3.65 -6.28 -1.88
C CYS A 38 -4.84 -7.26 -1.82
N VAL A 39 -4.70 -8.34 -1.04
CA VAL A 39 -5.79 -9.32 -0.84
C VAL A 39 -6.91 -8.73 0.01
N LYS A 40 -6.59 -7.94 1.04
CA LYS A 40 -7.56 -7.39 2.00
C LYS A 40 -8.44 -6.30 1.39
N PHE A 41 -7.88 -5.47 0.52
CA PHE A 41 -8.57 -4.34 -0.11
C PHE A 41 -8.96 -4.61 -1.56
N ASP A 42 -8.82 -5.86 -2.02
CA ASP A 42 -9.10 -6.29 -3.40
C ASP A 42 -8.39 -5.40 -4.44
N LEU A 43 -7.11 -5.12 -4.18
CA LEU A 43 -6.32 -4.24 -5.02
C LEU A 43 -5.89 -4.99 -6.28
N SER A 44 -5.91 -4.28 -7.39
CA SER A 44 -5.36 -4.78 -8.64
C SER A 44 -3.82 -4.93 -8.55
N PRO A 45 -3.22 -5.83 -9.35
CA PRO A 45 -1.76 -5.96 -9.42
C PRO A 45 -1.05 -4.63 -9.74
N LEU A 46 -1.72 -3.73 -10.48
CA LEU A 46 -1.23 -2.37 -10.73
C LEU A 46 -1.10 -1.52 -9.45
N GLU A 47 -2.07 -1.65 -8.55
CA GLU A 47 -2.14 -0.93 -7.28
C GLU A 47 -1.14 -1.50 -6.26
N GLY A 48 -0.98 -2.83 -6.21
CA GLY A 48 0.05 -3.48 -5.41
C GLY A 48 1.47 -3.04 -5.81
N GLU A 49 1.74 -2.94 -7.11
CA GLU A 49 3.00 -2.41 -7.64
C GLU A 49 3.21 -0.93 -7.27
N PHE A 50 2.14 -0.12 -7.27
CA PHE A 50 2.20 1.26 -6.82
C PHE A 50 2.59 1.35 -5.34
N LEU A 51 1.93 0.58 -4.46
CA LEU A 51 2.26 0.51 -3.04
C LEU A 51 3.72 0.09 -2.84
N HIS A 52 4.16 -0.95 -3.54
CA HIS A 52 5.55 -1.43 -3.47
C HIS A 52 6.55 -0.35 -3.86
N LYS A 53 6.34 0.37 -4.96
CA LYS A 53 7.21 1.48 -5.37
C LYS A 53 7.16 2.66 -4.40
N PHE A 54 5.98 3.00 -3.90
CA PHE A 54 5.78 4.10 -2.96
C PHE A 54 6.57 3.89 -1.66
N PHE A 55 6.42 2.71 -1.05
CA PHE A 55 7.06 2.39 0.21
C PHE A 55 8.54 2.01 0.09
N LYS A 56 8.96 1.39 -1.02
CA LYS A 56 10.38 1.11 -1.31
C LYS A 56 11.19 2.40 -1.46
N LYS A 57 10.57 3.46 -2.00
CA LYS A 57 11.22 4.78 -2.12
C LYS A 57 11.42 5.47 -0.76
N GLN A 58 10.58 5.16 0.23
CA GLN A 58 10.63 5.75 1.57
C GLN A 58 11.77 5.18 2.46
N SER A 59 12.28 3.99 2.15
CA SER A 59 13.26 3.25 2.98
C SER A 59 14.70 3.35 2.49
N ALA A 60 14.95 4.12 1.42
CA ALA A 60 16.29 4.40 0.92
C ALA A 60 16.74 5.80 1.36
N THR A 61 17.07 5.99 2.64
CA THR A 61 17.94 7.06 3.14
C THR A 61 18.58 6.61 4.44
#